data_AF-A0A6H0TCZ1-F1
#
_entry.id   AF-A0A6H0TCZ1-F1
#
_cell.length_a   1.000
_cell.length_b   1.000
_cell.length_c   1.000
_cell.angle_alpha   90.00
_cell.angle_beta   90.00
_cell.angle_gamma   90.00
#
_symmetry.space_group_name_H-M   'P 1'
#
loop_
_entity.id
_entity.type
_entity.pdbx_description
1 polymer ?
#
loop_
_entity_poly.entity_id
_entity_poly.type
_entity_poly.pdbx_seq_one_letter_code
_entity_poly.pdbx_strand_id
1 'polypeptide(L)'
;MGKYELKIIDHKLVIDLNKMTDDYMESYGYDGLPNKYDTYDIGPAKVIGTVELSGEQLSLIENEYKNGGECGWCGEVRSILKPPHMFDFSLKEKMCKHCWEHDRKVYLGSYGNDIGPFDKEENSIK
;
A
#
# COMPACT_ATOMS: atom_id res chain seq x y z
N MET A 1 -9.53 20.92 5.62
CA MET A 1 -9.82 19.81 6.55
C MET A 1 -10.95 19.00 5.96
N GLY A 2 -10.81 17.68 5.89
CA GLY A 2 -11.84 16.77 5.41
C GLY A 2 -12.41 15.97 6.58
N LYS A 3 -13.74 15.77 6.59
CA LYS A 3 -14.43 14.92 7.57
C LYS A 3 -14.72 13.58 6.93
N TYR A 4 -14.33 12.50 7.61
CA TYR A 4 -14.39 11.12 7.12
C TYR A 4 -15.14 10.23 8.10
N GLU A 5 -15.71 9.14 7.61
CA GLU A 5 -16.41 8.15 8.43
C GLU A 5 -15.42 7.16 9.04
N LEU A 6 -15.69 6.76 10.29
CA LEU A 6 -15.00 5.66 10.96
C LEU A 6 -15.89 4.44 11.00
N LYS A 7 -15.36 3.31 10.54
CA LYS A 7 -16.07 2.02 10.43
C LYS A 7 -15.23 0.91 11.07
N ILE A 8 -15.89 -0.18 11.48
CA ILE A 8 -15.19 -1.42 11.86
C ILE A 8 -15.39 -2.44 10.75
N ILE A 9 -14.31 -2.87 10.12
CA ILE A 9 -14.30 -3.87 9.04
C ILE A 9 -13.20 -4.87 9.40
N ASP A 10 -13.52 -6.17 9.38
CA ASP A 10 -12.59 -7.26 9.74
C ASP A 10 -11.81 -7.01 11.03
N HIS A 11 -12.52 -6.56 12.08
CA HIS A 11 -11.97 -6.23 13.39
C HIS A 11 -10.97 -5.05 13.42
N LYS A 12 -10.90 -4.24 12.36
CA LYS A 12 -10.05 -3.06 12.28
C LYS A 12 -10.85 -1.77 12.29
N LEU A 13 -10.30 -0.71 12.87
CA LEU A 13 -10.83 0.64 12.75
C LEU A 13 -10.36 1.23 11.42
N VAL A 14 -11.30 1.52 10.52
CA VAL A 14 -11.02 2.00 9.16
C VAL A 14 -11.57 3.41 8.99
N ILE A 15 -10.73 4.31 8.47
CA ILE A 15 -11.15 5.60 7.92
C ILE A 15 -11.59 5.37 6.48
N ASP A 16 -12.88 5.55 6.20
CA ASP A 16 -13.40 5.52 4.83
C ASP A 16 -13.03 6.84 4.13
N LEU A 17 -12.20 6.76 3.08
CA LEU A 17 -11.72 7.94 2.35
C LEU A 17 -12.73 8.46 1.32
N ASN A 18 -13.91 7.83 1.21
CA ASN A 18 -14.99 8.17 0.29
C ASN A 18 -14.49 8.33 -1.16
N LYS A 19 -13.60 7.41 -1.55
CA LYS A 19 -13.00 7.34 -2.88
C LYS A 19 -13.03 5.90 -3.34
N MET A 20 -13.31 5.69 -4.61
CA MET A 20 -13.36 4.38 -5.26
C MET A 20 -12.23 4.23 -6.27
N THR A 21 -11.85 2.99 -6.57
CA THR A 21 -11.02 2.65 -7.73
C THR A 21 -11.77 2.92 -9.04
N ASP A 22 -11.04 3.03 -10.15
CA ASP A 22 -11.61 3.38 -11.46
C ASP A 22 -12.60 2.32 -11.99
N ASP A 23 -12.49 1.07 -11.51
CA ASP A 23 -13.41 -0.03 -11.83
C ASP A 23 -14.62 -0.11 -10.88
N TYR A 24 -14.70 0.76 -9.88
CA TYR A 24 -15.76 0.84 -8.87
C TYR A 24 -15.91 -0.41 -7.98
N MET A 25 -15.00 -1.37 -8.08
CA MET A 25 -15.06 -2.62 -7.31
C MET A 25 -14.54 -2.45 -5.88
N GLU A 26 -13.60 -1.52 -5.69
CA GLU A 26 -12.97 -1.29 -4.40
C GLU A 26 -13.11 0.17 -3.96
N SER A 27 -13.13 0.38 -2.64
CA SER A 27 -13.00 1.71 -2.03
C SER A 27 -11.72 1.81 -1.21
N TYR A 28 -11.17 3.02 -1.18
CA TYR A 28 -9.97 3.36 -0.42
C TYR A 28 -10.32 3.49 1.07
N GLY A 29 -9.69 2.68 1.92
CA GLY A 29 -9.89 2.70 3.36
C GLY A 29 -8.58 2.64 4.13
N TYR A 30 -8.44 3.43 5.18
CA TYR A 30 -7.17 3.57 5.91
C TYR A 30 -7.29 3.11 7.36
N ASP A 31 -6.58 2.04 7.70
CA ASP A 31 -6.47 1.44 9.04
C ASP A 31 -5.06 1.63 9.65
N GLY A 32 -4.27 2.55 9.07
CA GLY A 32 -2.82 2.67 9.28
C GLY A 32 -1.98 2.14 8.12
N LEU A 33 -2.63 1.58 7.09
CA LEU A 33 -2.02 1.14 5.83
C LEU A 33 -2.93 1.52 4.66
N PRO A 34 -2.39 1.62 3.42
CA PRO A 34 -3.14 1.99 2.22
C PRO A 34 -3.98 0.82 1.68
N ASN A 35 -4.94 0.34 2.49
CA ASN A 35 -5.80 -0.78 2.15
C ASN A 35 -6.90 -0.38 1.16
N LYS A 36 -7.34 -1.37 0.40
CA LYS A 36 -8.57 -1.29 -0.37
C LYS A 36 -9.55 -2.32 0.16
N TYR A 37 -10.82 -1.97 0.13
CA TYR A 37 -11.89 -2.81 0.61
C TYR A 37 -12.90 -2.98 -0.51
N ASP A 38 -13.49 -4.17 -0.63
CA ASP A 38 -14.62 -4.37 -1.53
C ASP A 38 -15.72 -3.33 -1.21
N THR A 39 -16.27 -2.70 -2.24
CA THR A 39 -17.30 -1.66 -2.08
C THR A 39 -18.54 -2.19 -1.36
N TYR A 40 -18.85 -3.50 -1.49
CA TYR A 40 -19.93 -4.17 -0.78
C TYR A 40 -19.61 -4.49 0.69
N ASP A 41 -18.34 -4.37 1.11
CA ASP A 41 -17.96 -4.51 2.51
C ASP A 41 -17.96 -3.15 3.22
N ILE A 42 -17.24 -2.17 2.65
CA ILE A 42 -17.06 -0.84 3.25
C ILE A 42 -18.28 0.07 3.11
N GLY A 43 -19.02 -0.03 2.00
CA GLY A 43 -20.22 0.77 1.75
C GLY A 43 -21.30 0.59 2.81
N PRO A 44 -21.76 -0.65 3.10
CA PRO A 44 -22.78 -0.91 4.10
C PRO A 44 -22.25 -1.04 5.54
N ALA A 45 -20.93 -1.04 5.75
CA ALA A 45 -20.35 -1.15 7.09
C ALA A 45 -20.85 -0.03 8.02
N LYS A 46 -21.22 -0.42 9.24
CA LYS A 46 -21.79 0.50 10.24
C LYS A 46 -20.79 1.60 10.59
N VAL A 47 -21.22 2.85 10.42
CA VAL A 47 -20.50 4.03 10.91
C VAL A 47 -20.53 4.05 12.43
N ILE A 48 -19.36 4.08 13.04
CA ILE A 48 -19.18 4.14 14.50
C ILE A 48 -18.69 5.51 14.98
N GLY A 49 -18.30 6.39 14.06
CA GLY A 49 -17.86 7.74 14.37
C GLY A 49 -17.40 8.49 13.13
N THR A 50 -16.78 9.64 13.36
CA THR A 50 -16.18 10.45 12.29
C THR A 50 -14.85 11.03 12.75
N VAL A 51 -13.93 11.25 11.82
CA VAL A 51 -12.64 11.88 12.07
C VAL A 51 -12.43 13.06 11.12
N GLU A 52 -11.76 14.11 11.60
CA GLU A 52 -11.31 15.22 10.75
C GLU A 52 -9.81 15.09 10.49
N LEU A 53 -9.43 15.12 9.21
CA LEU A 53 -8.03 15.11 8.79
C LEU A 53 -7.62 16.49 8.28
N SER A 54 -6.44 16.93 8.72
CA SER A 54 -5.76 18.09 8.15
C SER A 54 -5.33 17.78 6.71
N GLY A 55 -5.04 18.82 5.92
CA GLY A 55 -4.53 18.63 4.55
C GLY A 55 -3.18 17.89 4.54
N GLU A 56 -2.35 18.12 5.55
CA GLU A 56 -1.08 17.42 5.73
C GLU A 56 -1.28 15.93 6.03
N GLN A 57 -2.19 15.59 6.96
CA GLN A 57 -2.50 14.20 7.28
C GLN A 57 -3.06 13.44 6.08
N LEU A 58 -3.96 14.07 5.32
CA LEU A 58 -4.49 13.47 4.09
C LEU A 58 -3.39 13.26 3.04
N SER A 59 -2.50 14.23 2.87
CA SER A 59 -1.38 14.14 1.91
C SER A 59 -0.42 12.99 2.26
N LEU A 60 -0.18 12.72 3.55
CA LEU A 60 0.62 11.58 4.00
C LEU A 60 -0.04 10.26 3.59
N ILE A 61 -1.34 10.12 3.86
CA ILE A 61 -2.12 8.92 3.48
C ILE A 61 -2.12 8.71 1.97
N GLU A 62 -2.37 9.77 1.19
CA GLU A 62 -2.37 9.69 -0.28
C GLU A 62 -1.00 9.28 -0.85
N ASN A 63 0.09 9.70 -0.22
CA ASN A 63 1.43 9.28 -0.62
C ASN A 63 1.68 7.79 -0.34
N GLU A 64 1.11 7.23 0.73
CA GLU A 64 1.16 5.79 0.96
C GLU A 64 0.40 5.01 -0.12
N TYR A 65 -0.72 5.52 -0.64
CA TYR A 65 -1.40 4.88 -1.77
C TYR A 65 -0.63 4.96 -3.09
N LYS A 66 0.19 6.01 -3.29
CA LYS A 66 1.06 6.13 -4.47
C LYS A 66 2.24 5.17 -4.41
N ASN A 67 2.86 5.07 -3.23
CA ASN A 67 4.11 4.34 -3.04
C ASN A 67 3.89 2.89 -2.62
N GLY A 68 2.83 2.63 -1.87
CA GLY A 68 2.46 1.35 -1.29
C GLY A 68 1.35 0.63 -2.04
N GLY A 69 0.58 -0.16 -1.30
CA GLY A 69 -0.49 -1.02 -1.75
C GLY A 69 -0.24 -2.48 -1.42
N GLU A 70 -0.90 -3.39 -2.12
CA GLU A 70 -0.71 -4.84 -2.01
C GLU A 70 0.58 -5.29 -2.72
N CYS A 71 1.41 -6.07 -2.04
CA CYS A 71 2.59 -6.69 -2.62
C CYS A 71 2.18 -7.82 -3.57
N GLY A 72 2.62 -7.77 -4.83
CA GLY A 72 2.30 -8.83 -5.82
C GLY A 72 2.84 -10.23 -5.49
N TRP A 73 3.80 -10.33 -4.57
CA TRP A 73 4.43 -11.60 -4.22
C TRP A 73 3.85 -12.27 -2.98
N CYS A 74 3.46 -11.49 -1.98
CA CYS A 74 2.96 -12.03 -0.71
C CYS A 74 1.52 -11.63 -0.37
N GLY A 75 0.90 -10.74 -1.16
CA GLY A 75 -0.44 -10.22 -0.91
C GLY A 75 -0.54 -9.28 0.30
N GLU A 76 0.57 -8.98 0.98
CA GLU A 76 0.53 -8.09 2.14
C GLU A 76 0.51 -6.63 1.70
N VAL A 77 -0.37 -5.84 2.34
CA VAL A 77 -0.42 -4.40 2.14
C VAL A 77 0.70 -3.71 2.91
N ARG A 78 1.44 -2.82 2.23
CA ARG A 78 2.55 -2.03 2.77
C ARG A 78 2.46 -0.58 2.33
N SER A 79 2.99 0.34 3.13
CA SER A 79 3.06 1.77 2.80
C SER A 79 4.10 2.11 1.73
N ILE A 80 5.07 1.22 1.52
CA ILE A 80 6.13 1.35 0.50
C ILE A 80 6.29 0.02 -0.22
N LEU A 81 6.14 0.05 -1.54
CA LEU A 81 6.46 -1.04 -2.44
C LEU A 81 7.41 -0.53 -3.54
N LYS A 82 8.27 -1.42 -4.02
CA LYS A 82 9.21 -1.14 -5.09
C LYS A 82 8.73 -1.78 -6.39
N PRO A 83 8.84 -1.09 -7.54
CA PRO A 83 8.65 -1.74 -8.83
C PRO A 83 9.57 -2.95 -8.98
N PRO A 84 9.18 -3.93 -9.82
CA PRO A 84 9.96 -5.14 -10.01
C PRO A 84 11.28 -4.79 -10.71
N HIS A 85 12.32 -5.63 -10.53
CA HIS A 85 13.59 -5.39 -11.19
C HIS A 85 13.50 -5.67 -12.69
N MET A 86 14.46 -5.17 -13.49
CA MET A 86 14.40 -5.21 -14.96
C MET A 86 14.35 -6.61 -15.60
N PHE A 87 14.62 -7.67 -14.82
CA PHE A 87 14.67 -9.05 -15.28
C PHE A 87 13.44 -9.86 -14.86
N ASP A 88 12.47 -9.19 -14.26
CA ASP A 88 11.23 -9.78 -13.79
C ASP A 88 10.13 -9.64 -14.85
N PHE A 89 9.38 -10.71 -15.05
CA PHE A 89 8.30 -10.80 -16.02
C PHE A 89 7.01 -10.11 -15.54
N SER A 90 6.84 -9.90 -14.22
CA SER A 90 5.64 -9.27 -13.66
C SER A 90 5.76 -7.74 -13.62
N LEU A 91 6.00 -7.09 -14.76
CA LEU A 91 6.28 -5.64 -14.89
C LEU A 91 5.22 -4.69 -14.27
N LYS A 92 4.04 -5.21 -13.92
CA LYS A 92 2.92 -4.42 -13.36
C LYS A 92 2.81 -4.51 -11.84
N GLU A 93 3.43 -5.49 -11.21
CA GLU A 93 3.32 -5.73 -9.77
C GLU A 93 4.45 -5.05 -9.00
N LYS A 94 4.18 -4.58 -7.78
CA LYS A 94 5.19 -4.01 -6.90
C LYS A 94 5.50 -4.97 -5.74
N MET A 95 6.74 -4.93 -5.24
CA MET A 95 7.26 -5.80 -4.19
C MET A 95 7.42 -5.07 -2.86
N CYS A 96 7.17 -5.76 -1.76
CA CYS A 96 7.57 -5.28 -0.44
C CYS A 96 9.07 -5.54 -0.19
N LYS A 97 9.63 -4.86 0.83
CA LYS A 97 11.03 -5.02 1.23
C LYS A 97 11.42 -6.47 1.51
N HIS A 98 10.54 -7.22 2.16
CA HIS A 98 10.81 -8.61 2.50
C HIS A 98 10.94 -9.48 1.24
N CYS A 99 9.97 -9.39 0.32
CA CYS A 99 9.99 -10.12 -0.95
C CYS A 99 11.18 -9.71 -1.80
N TRP A 100 11.51 -8.41 -1.86
CA TRP A 100 12.67 -7.92 -2.61
C TRP A 100 13.99 -8.50 -2.09
N GLU A 101 14.23 -8.46 -0.77
CA GLU A 101 15.49 -8.97 -0.22
C GLU A 101 15.58 -10.51 -0.31
N HIS A 102 14.45 -11.20 -0.33
CA HIS A 102 14.42 -12.63 -0.65
C HIS A 102 14.81 -12.88 -2.10
N ASP A 103 14.16 -12.19 -3.03
CA ASP A 103 14.39 -12.32 -4.46
C ASP A 103 15.82 -11.93 -4.85
N ARG A 104 16.35 -10.85 -4.28
CA ARG A 104 17.76 -10.45 -4.41
C ARG A 104 18.74 -11.56 -4.04
N LYS A 105 18.50 -12.27 -2.93
CA LYS A 105 19.34 -13.40 -2.50
C LYS A 105 19.25 -14.57 -3.48
N VAL A 106 18.05 -14.89 -3.95
CA VAL A 106 17.81 -15.96 -4.92
C VAL A 106 18.50 -15.64 -6.25
N TYR A 107 18.35 -14.41 -6.74
CA TYR A 107 18.94 -13.96 -8.00
C TYR A 107 20.48 -13.93 -7.94
N LEU A 108 21.04 -13.43 -6.83
CA LEU A 108 22.48 -13.47 -6.59
C LEU A 108 23.02 -14.90 -6.54
N GLY A 109 22.31 -15.81 -5.87
CA GLY A 109 22.70 -17.22 -5.80
C GLY A 109 22.58 -17.97 -7.13
N SER A 110 21.60 -17.62 -7.96
CA SER A 110 21.28 -18.37 -9.19
C SER A 110 22.01 -17.82 -10.42
N TYR A 111 22.16 -16.50 -10.52
CA TYR A 111 22.70 -15.81 -11.70
C TYR A 111 23.98 -15.02 -11.42
N GLY A 112 24.42 -14.94 -10.16
CA GLY A 112 25.63 -14.21 -9.77
C GLY A 112 25.52 -12.69 -9.83
N ASN A 113 24.34 -12.16 -10.15
CA ASN A 113 24.08 -10.72 -10.29
C ASN A 113 23.26 -10.21 -9.09
N ASP A 114 23.60 -9.02 -8.60
CA ASP A 114 22.81 -8.34 -7.57
C ASP A 114 21.80 -7.39 -8.23
N ILE A 115 20.51 -7.57 -7.96
CA ILE A 115 19.43 -6.68 -8.43
C ILE A 115 19.37 -5.34 -7.67
N GLY A 116 20.24 -5.17 -6.66
CA GLY A 116 20.38 -3.97 -5.85
C GLY A 116 19.54 -3.99 -4.57
N PRO A 117 19.80 -3.08 -3.62
CA PRO A 117 19.05 -2.98 -2.37
C PRO A 117 17.61 -2.50 -2.62
N PHE A 118 16.68 -2.79 -1.68
CA PHE A 118 15.30 -2.29 -1.77
C PHE A 118 15.27 -0.76 -1.81
N ASP A 119 15.83 -0.11 -0.81
CA ASP A 119 15.94 1.34 -0.73
C ASP A 119 17.09 1.80 -1.64
N LYS A 120 16.86 2.77 -2.54
CA LYS A 120 17.99 3.52 -3.11
C LYS A 120 18.66 4.26 -1.95
N GLU A 121 20.00 4.33 -1.91
CA GLU A 121 20.78 5.06 -0.90
C GLU A 121 20.56 6.60 -0.89
N GLU A 122 19.42 7.12 -1.36
CA GLU A 122 19.11 8.55 -1.43
C GLU A 122 18.62 9.16 -0.10
N ASN A 123 18.70 8.45 1.03
CA ASN A 123 18.51 9.03 2.37
C ASN A 123 19.78 8.99 3.23
N SER A 124 20.95 9.00 2.60
CA SER A 124 22.22 9.34 3.25
C SER A 124 22.58 10.81 3.03
N ILE A 125 21.65 11.73 3.29
CA ILE A 125 22.00 13.15 3.48
C ILE A 125 21.48 13.58 4.84
N LYS A 126 22.45 14.04 5.63
CA LYS A 126 22.40 14.51 7.03
C LYS A 126 21.38 15.61 7.27
#